data_AF-A0A0F8XED4-F1
#
_entry.id   AF-A0A0F8XED4-F1
#
_cell.length_a   1.000
_cell.length_b   1.000
_cell.length_c   1.000
_cell.angle_alpha   90.00
_cell.angle_beta   90.00
_cell.angle_gamma   90.00
#
_symmetry.space_group_name_H-M   'P 1'
#
loop_
_entity.id
_entity.type
_entity.pdbx_description
1 polymer ?
#
loop_
_entity_poly.entity_id
_entity_poly.type
_entity_poly.pdbx_seq_one_letter_code
_entity_poly.pdbx_strand_id
1 'polypeptide(L)'
;ASGLMMAPEGETFHLRDCFVTKPKDRGVTSPGTGCQDLQIDRCHFISAEQALPAPDRVSIGFNVNANDAKIRDSRFQRLGTTMVLFGNGHLIVGNNWFQGDEVTDGTRTAGIVLTETNVKTVITGNYLDNSFIEWTNEHDQAPGFSSEFSFGGLSVTGNIFTANDVAPQFRWIVIKPYGPGHFLHGINVTGNTFKSINGSIGRIEKVDTSIADIDRGLSRMVTFASNTFNGVDQSTINPVTLEFDQPDNASTWTLDPSEWLPFSGWTRTVVSVAPEGTIRTSGSAAVYDMPSVTPLSGGGADQVTLGWSVPSRGKVQLSVRMDKPY
;
A
#
# COMPACT_ATOMS: atom_id res chain seq x y z
N ALA A 1 32.36 -6.47 10.35
CA ALA A 1 32.30 -4.99 10.33
C ALA A 1 31.08 -4.57 9.51
N SER A 2 30.62 -3.33 9.63
CA SER A 2 29.70 -2.76 8.62
C SER A 2 30.45 -2.59 7.29
N GLY A 3 29.71 -2.44 6.20
CA GLY A 3 30.26 -2.36 4.85
C GLY A 3 30.79 -0.96 4.51
N LEU A 4 30.22 -0.33 3.49
CA LEU A 4 30.69 0.94 2.96
C LEU A 4 30.05 2.13 3.70
N MET A 5 30.87 3.06 4.17
CA MET A 5 30.42 4.39 4.62
C MET A 5 30.65 5.39 3.48
N MET A 6 29.57 6.04 3.04
CA MET A 6 29.65 7.08 2.01
C MET A 6 30.25 8.37 2.59
N ALA A 7 30.69 9.27 1.71
CA ALA A 7 31.04 10.62 2.12
C ALA A 7 29.80 11.32 2.74
N PRO A 8 29.98 12.19 3.76
CA PRO A 8 28.86 12.93 4.36
C PRO A 8 28.09 13.80 3.36
N GLU A 9 28.77 14.33 2.35
CA GLU A 9 28.21 15.19 1.31
C GLU A 9 28.71 14.73 -0.07
N GLY A 10 27.97 15.10 -1.11
CA GLY A 10 28.22 14.71 -2.49
C GLY A 10 26.94 14.30 -3.23
N GLU A 11 27.12 13.85 -4.46
CA GLU A 11 26.06 13.40 -5.33
C GLU A 11 26.56 12.25 -6.21
N THR A 12 25.66 11.46 -6.77
CA THR A 12 25.92 10.46 -7.83
C THR A 12 26.84 9.30 -7.45
N PHE A 13 27.04 9.04 -6.16
CA PHE A 13 27.75 7.83 -5.74
C PHE A 13 27.10 6.58 -6.37
N HIS A 14 27.91 5.72 -6.96
CA HIS A 14 27.43 4.55 -7.69
C HIS A 14 28.13 3.29 -7.21
N LEU A 15 27.37 2.39 -6.58
CA LEU A 15 27.80 1.03 -6.32
C LEU A 15 27.27 0.10 -7.44
N ARG A 16 28.19 -0.53 -8.15
CA ARG A 16 27.87 -1.27 -9.38
C ARG A 16 28.55 -2.63 -9.39
N ASP A 17 27.82 -3.68 -9.74
CA ASP A 17 28.38 -5.03 -9.97
C ASP A 17 29.16 -5.57 -8.74
N CYS A 18 28.71 -5.24 -7.53
CA CYS A 18 29.39 -5.52 -6.27
C CYS A 18 28.66 -6.55 -5.39
N PHE A 19 29.42 -7.18 -4.49
CA PHE A 19 28.90 -8.07 -3.46
C PHE A 19 29.14 -7.48 -2.06
N VAL A 20 28.06 -7.13 -1.37
CA VAL A 20 28.09 -6.68 0.03
C VAL A 20 27.64 -7.84 0.91
N THR A 21 28.62 -8.63 1.35
CA THR A 21 28.38 -9.91 2.03
C THR A 21 28.60 -9.79 3.52
N LYS A 22 27.63 -10.26 4.29
CA LYS A 22 27.61 -10.37 5.75
C LYS A 22 27.95 -9.04 6.46
N PRO A 23 27.29 -7.92 6.11
CA PRO A 23 27.46 -6.69 6.87
C PRO A 23 27.01 -6.92 8.32
N LYS A 24 27.74 -6.32 9.28
CA LYS A 24 27.35 -6.39 10.70
C LYS A 24 26.05 -5.62 10.93
N ASP A 25 26.05 -4.31 10.65
CA ASP A 25 24.89 -3.45 10.92
C ASP A 25 24.34 -2.83 9.63
N ARG A 26 25.21 -2.28 8.75
CA ARG A 26 24.80 -1.68 7.48
C ARG A 26 25.70 -2.12 6.33
N GLY A 27 25.10 -2.43 5.18
CA GLY A 27 25.83 -2.75 3.94
C GLY A 27 26.44 -1.51 3.29
N VAL A 28 25.61 -0.51 2.97
CA VAL A 28 26.04 0.83 2.56
C VAL A 28 25.35 1.84 3.46
N THR A 29 26.07 2.80 4.03
CA THR A 29 25.46 3.82 4.89
C THR A 29 25.77 5.21 4.38
N SER A 30 24.72 6.03 4.26
CA SER A 30 24.86 7.48 4.12
C SER A 30 24.81 8.12 5.52
N PRO A 31 25.90 8.75 6.00
CA PRO A 31 25.88 9.48 7.27
C PRO A 31 25.33 10.91 7.11
N GLY A 32 25.19 11.41 5.87
CA GLY A 32 24.65 12.72 5.54
C GLY A 32 23.93 12.69 4.19
N THR A 33 24.09 13.73 3.38
CA THR A 33 23.39 13.93 2.09
C THR A 33 24.19 13.45 0.87
N GLY A 34 25.38 12.87 1.05
CA GLY A 34 26.21 12.33 -0.05
C GLY A 34 25.57 11.24 -0.92
N CYS A 35 24.36 10.80 -0.57
CA CYS A 35 23.53 9.86 -1.32
C CYS A 35 22.52 10.52 -2.26
N GLN A 36 22.59 11.84 -2.47
CA GLN A 36 21.84 12.51 -3.54
C GLN A 36 22.17 11.82 -4.87
N ASP A 37 21.15 11.43 -5.64
CA ASP A 37 21.31 10.70 -6.91
C ASP A 37 22.09 9.37 -6.79
N LEU A 38 22.05 8.72 -5.62
CA LEU A 38 22.67 7.41 -5.37
C LEU A 38 22.24 6.38 -6.43
N GLN A 39 23.18 5.58 -6.93
CA GLN A 39 22.91 4.45 -7.80
C GLN A 39 23.42 3.14 -7.17
N ILE A 40 22.54 2.15 -7.04
CA ILE A 40 22.90 0.78 -6.67
C ILE A 40 22.41 -0.15 -7.78
N ASP A 41 23.34 -0.65 -8.60
CA ASP A 41 23.02 -1.40 -9.80
C ASP A 41 23.68 -2.78 -9.80
N ARG A 42 22.89 -3.83 -10.09
CA ARG A 42 23.37 -5.21 -10.27
C ARG A 42 24.25 -5.69 -9.11
N CYS A 43 23.88 -5.31 -7.89
CA CYS A 43 24.60 -5.65 -6.68
C CYS A 43 23.94 -6.81 -5.94
N HIS A 44 24.71 -7.51 -5.11
CA HIS A 44 24.25 -8.57 -4.22
C HIS A 44 24.50 -8.20 -2.77
N PHE A 45 23.45 -8.09 -1.98
CA PHE A 45 23.50 -7.87 -0.54
C PHE A 45 23.05 -9.14 0.18
N ILE A 46 23.88 -9.69 1.04
CA ILE A 46 23.63 -10.99 1.70
C ILE A 46 23.92 -10.84 3.18
N SER A 47 22.94 -11.07 4.06
CA SER A 47 23.16 -10.99 5.51
C SER A 47 23.97 -12.17 6.06
N ALA A 48 24.54 -12.00 7.25
CA ALA A 48 25.06 -13.13 8.05
C ALA A 48 23.95 -13.89 8.81
N GLU A 49 22.73 -13.38 8.76
CA GLU A 49 21.63 -13.71 9.67
C GLU A 49 20.64 -14.69 9.03
N GLN A 50 21.14 -15.51 8.10
CA GLN A 50 20.32 -16.39 7.27
C GLN A 50 19.43 -17.32 8.09
N ALA A 51 19.94 -17.83 9.21
CA ALA A 51 19.22 -18.77 10.07
C ALA A 51 18.32 -18.09 11.13
N LEU A 52 18.39 -16.76 11.28
CA LEU A 52 17.60 -16.05 12.28
C LEU A 52 16.17 -15.83 11.76
N PRO A 53 15.16 -15.87 12.67
CA PRO A 53 13.85 -15.29 12.41
C PRO A 53 13.96 -13.84 11.92
N ALA A 54 13.09 -13.42 11.00
CA ALA A 54 13.13 -12.08 10.42
C ALA A 54 13.11 -10.95 11.46
N PRO A 55 12.30 -11.01 12.55
CA PRO A 55 12.30 -9.97 13.58
C PRO A 55 13.60 -9.86 14.38
N ASP A 56 14.42 -10.93 14.41
CA ASP A 56 15.67 -10.97 15.17
C ASP A 56 16.87 -10.46 14.35
N ARG A 57 16.67 -10.14 13.07
CA ARG A 57 17.72 -9.65 12.17
C ARG A 57 17.91 -8.15 12.32
N VAL A 58 19.16 -7.70 12.39
CA VAL A 58 19.51 -6.29 12.61
C VAL A 58 20.18 -5.64 11.41
N SER A 59 20.69 -6.42 10.45
CA SER A 59 21.40 -5.85 9.31
C SER A 59 20.48 -5.08 8.37
N ILE A 60 20.91 -3.88 7.97
CA ILE A 60 20.25 -3.05 6.96
C ILE A 60 21.07 -3.10 5.68
N GLY A 61 20.43 -3.33 4.53
CA GLY A 61 21.12 -3.31 3.23
C GLY A 61 21.77 -1.97 2.98
N PHE A 62 20.97 -0.91 2.97
CA PHE A 62 21.47 0.46 2.94
C PHE A 62 20.46 1.51 3.43
N ASN A 63 20.94 2.73 3.69
CA ASN A 63 20.09 3.89 3.95
C ASN A 63 20.44 5.09 3.05
N VAL A 64 19.42 5.90 2.77
CA VAL A 64 19.48 7.15 2.01
C VAL A 64 18.89 8.27 2.86
N ASN A 65 19.53 9.45 2.83
CA ASN A 65 19.08 10.68 3.51
C ASN A 65 18.95 11.89 2.54
N ALA A 66 18.78 11.64 1.24
CA ALA A 66 18.68 12.65 0.18
C ALA A 66 17.80 12.13 -0.97
N ASN A 67 17.67 12.87 -2.07
CA ASN A 67 16.68 12.55 -3.12
C ASN A 67 17.25 11.66 -4.24
N ASP A 68 16.33 11.19 -5.08
CA ASP A 68 16.60 10.70 -6.44
C ASP A 68 17.48 9.42 -6.54
N ALA A 69 17.56 8.65 -5.47
CA ALA A 69 18.21 7.34 -5.48
C ALA A 69 17.57 6.35 -6.49
N LYS A 70 18.42 5.58 -7.19
CA LYS A 70 18.05 4.59 -8.20
C LYS A 70 18.65 3.24 -7.83
N ILE A 71 17.78 2.29 -7.50
CA ILE A 71 18.14 0.96 -7.02
C ILE A 71 17.63 -0.02 -8.06
N ARG A 72 18.55 -0.67 -8.78
CA ARG A 72 18.22 -1.42 -10.00
C ARG A 72 18.88 -2.78 -10.05
N ASP A 73 18.13 -3.75 -10.56
CA ASP A 73 18.62 -5.08 -10.94
C ASP A 73 19.44 -5.78 -9.85
N SER A 74 19.19 -5.46 -8.58
CA SER A 74 19.98 -5.92 -7.45
C SER A 74 19.25 -6.99 -6.65
N ARG A 75 20.01 -7.80 -5.91
CA ARG A 75 19.49 -8.89 -5.09
C ARG A 75 19.81 -8.67 -3.61
N PHE A 76 18.80 -8.81 -2.75
CA PHE A 76 18.94 -8.63 -1.30
C PHE A 76 18.41 -9.87 -0.56
N GLN A 77 19.25 -10.45 0.29
CA GLN A 77 19.00 -11.78 0.87
C GLN A 77 19.00 -11.73 2.40
N ARG A 78 17.82 -11.96 2.99
CA ARG A 78 17.58 -12.17 4.43
C ARG A 78 18.19 -11.09 5.32
N LEU A 79 18.11 -9.83 4.93
CA LEU A 79 18.43 -8.67 5.79
C LEU A 79 17.29 -8.46 6.80
N GLY A 80 17.56 -7.71 7.87
CA GLY A 80 16.50 -7.21 8.77
C GLY A 80 15.60 -6.20 8.06
N THR A 81 16.22 -5.22 7.39
CA THR A 81 15.55 -4.29 6.47
C THR A 81 16.39 -4.14 5.21
N THR A 82 15.77 -4.22 4.04
CA THR A 82 16.53 -4.10 2.78
C THR A 82 17.00 -2.67 2.54
N MET A 83 16.11 -1.68 2.65
CA MET A 83 16.44 -0.28 2.42
C MET A 83 15.60 0.68 3.25
N VAL A 84 16.24 1.71 3.79
CA VAL A 84 15.58 2.84 4.46
C VAL A 84 15.81 4.10 3.63
N LEU A 85 14.74 4.71 3.15
CA LEU A 85 14.76 5.78 2.16
C LEU A 85 14.07 7.01 2.72
N PHE A 86 14.88 8.00 3.09
CA PHE A 86 14.43 9.38 3.26
C PHE A 86 14.63 10.15 1.96
N GLY A 87 13.85 11.21 1.79
CA GLY A 87 13.81 12.02 0.58
C GLY A 87 12.71 11.55 -0.37
N ASN A 88 12.74 12.08 -1.59
CA ASN A 88 11.76 11.80 -2.63
C ASN A 88 12.41 11.54 -3.99
N GLY A 89 11.61 11.12 -4.97
CA GLY A 89 12.07 10.91 -6.35
C GLY A 89 12.76 9.57 -6.60
N HIS A 90 12.62 8.59 -5.71
CA HIS A 90 13.35 7.33 -5.84
C HIS A 90 12.78 6.41 -6.93
N LEU A 91 13.67 5.63 -7.56
CA LEU A 91 13.33 4.58 -8.52
C LEU A 91 13.85 3.23 -8.02
N ILE A 92 12.93 2.30 -7.77
CA ILE A 92 13.21 0.95 -7.30
C ILE A 92 12.72 0.00 -8.39
N VAL A 93 13.66 -0.55 -9.17
CA VAL A 93 13.34 -1.21 -10.44
C VAL A 93 14.03 -2.55 -10.58
N GLY A 94 13.29 -3.61 -10.91
CA GLY A 94 13.89 -4.89 -11.33
C GLY A 94 14.68 -5.62 -10.25
N ASN A 95 14.51 -5.26 -8.97
CA ASN A 95 15.23 -5.89 -7.87
C ASN A 95 14.53 -7.17 -7.40
N ASN A 96 15.29 -8.03 -6.73
CA ASN A 96 14.77 -9.19 -6.03
C ASN A 96 15.21 -9.13 -4.56
N TRP A 97 14.26 -8.97 -3.64
CA TRP A 97 14.56 -9.09 -2.22
C TRP A 97 13.61 -10.04 -1.51
N PHE A 98 14.20 -10.83 -0.63
CA PHE A 98 13.46 -11.84 0.13
C PHE A 98 13.95 -11.87 1.57
N GLN A 99 12.99 -11.78 2.50
CA GLN A 99 13.24 -11.71 3.94
C GLN A 99 12.61 -12.89 4.70
N GLY A 100 12.24 -13.97 3.99
CA GLY A 100 11.69 -15.18 4.60
C GLY A 100 12.60 -15.82 5.65
N ASP A 101 11.97 -16.61 6.53
CA ASP A 101 12.57 -17.42 7.57
C ASP A 101 11.79 -18.74 7.68
N GLU A 102 12.14 -19.57 8.65
CA GLU A 102 11.53 -20.89 8.87
C GLU A 102 10.47 -20.87 9.99
N VAL A 103 9.95 -19.69 10.35
CA VAL A 103 8.94 -19.53 11.41
C VAL A 103 7.54 -19.59 10.80
N THR A 104 6.76 -20.57 11.23
CA THR A 104 5.34 -20.72 10.89
C THR A 104 4.53 -19.54 11.45
N ASP A 105 3.63 -19.00 10.63
CA ASP A 105 2.85 -17.80 10.93
C ASP A 105 3.73 -16.65 11.45
N GLY A 106 4.93 -16.54 10.89
CA GLY A 106 5.95 -15.65 11.40
C GLY A 106 5.66 -14.18 11.08
N THR A 107 6.02 -13.31 12.01
CA THR A 107 6.07 -11.87 11.76
C THR A 107 7.17 -11.57 10.74
N ARG A 108 6.90 -10.62 9.84
CA ARG A 108 7.87 -10.13 8.86
C ARG A 108 8.29 -8.70 9.19
N THR A 109 9.39 -8.27 8.59
CA THR A 109 9.93 -6.91 8.70
C THR A 109 9.75 -6.15 7.40
N ALA A 110 9.94 -4.83 7.46
CA ALA A 110 9.92 -4.00 6.26
C ALA A 110 11.08 -4.39 5.34
N GLY A 111 10.80 -4.49 4.04
CA GLY A 111 11.83 -4.53 3.01
C GLY A 111 12.24 -3.12 2.63
N ILE A 112 11.25 -2.27 2.42
CA ILE A 112 11.43 -0.85 2.13
C ILE A 112 10.79 -0.06 3.26
N VAL A 113 11.50 0.93 3.79
CA VAL A 113 10.92 1.96 4.66
C VAL A 113 11.07 3.29 3.93
N LEU A 114 9.96 3.88 3.51
CA LEU A 114 9.89 5.25 3.01
C LEU A 114 9.55 6.16 4.19
N THR A 115 10.40 7.15 4.48
CA THR A 115 10.28 7.96 5.71
C THR A 115 9.79 9.38 5.50
N GLU A 116 9.39 9.71 4.27
CA GLU A 116 8.76 10.97 3.88
C GLU A 116 7.28 10.77 3.53
N THR A 117 6.44 11.76 3.78
CA THR A 117 5.01 11.69 3.42
C THR A 117 4.81 11.78 1.91
N ASN A 118 5.39 12.76 1.22
CA ASN A 118 5.28 12.88 -0.24
C ASN A 118 6.57 12.42 -0.91
N VAL A 119 6.54 11.18 -1.42
CA VAL A 119 7.76 10.46 -1.81
C VAL A 119 8.10 10.57 -3.29
N LYS A 120 7.15 10.95 -4.16
CA LYS A 120 7.35 11.00 -5.62
C LYS A 120 8.13 9.76 -6.14
N THR A 121 7.81 8.56 -5.62
CA THR A 121 8.63 7.36 -5.75
C THR A 121 7.93 6.31 -6.61
N VAL A 122 8.71 5.59 -7.42
CA VAL A 122 8.23 4.49 -8.25
C VAL A 122 8.90 3.18 -7.83
N ILE A 123 8.07 2.21 -7.47
CA ILE A 123 8.47 0.83 -7.17
C ILE A 123 7.88 -0.05 -8.26
N THR A 124 8.71 -0.54 -9.17
CA THR A 124 8.21 -1.21 -10.37
C THR A 124 9.02 -2.43 -10.81
N GLY A 125 8.32 -3.50 -11.23
CA GLY A 125 8.94 -4.70 -11.77
C GLY A 125 9.86 -5.45 -10.79
N ASN A 126 9.63 -5.33 -9.48
CA ASN A 126 10.43 -6.00 -8.46
C ASN A 126 9.80 -7.34 -8.02
N TYR A 127 10.63 -8.22 -7.46
CA TYR A 127 10.20 -9.40 -6.70
C TYR A 127 10.41 -9.15 -5.21
N LEU A 128 9.31 -9.09 -4.45
CA LEU A 128 9.26 -8.88 -3.01
C LEU A 128 8.79 -10.16 -2.33
N ASP A 129 9.55 -10.65 -1.36
CA ASP A 129 9.23 -11.90 -0.70
C ASP A 129 9.38 -11.78 0.82
N ASN A 130 8.31 -12.17 1.52
CA ASN A 130 8.25 -12.20 2.99
C ASN A 130 8.68 -10.89 3.64
N SER A 131 8.34 -9.75 3.03
CA SER A 131 8.59 -8.41 3.54
C SER A 131 7.48 -7.46 3.08
N PHE A 132 7.38 -6.31 3.74
CA PHE A 132 6.40 -5.28 3.38
C PHE A 132 7.06 -3.95 3.06
N ILE A 133 6.32 -3.08 2.38
CA ILE A 133 6.64 -1.67 2.21
C ILE A 133 6.03 -0.94 3.42
N GLU A 134 6.88 -0.31 4.23
CA GLU A 134 6.45 0.65 5.24
C GLU A 134 6.55 2.05 4.67
N TRP A 135 5.47 2.81 4.77
CA TRP A 135 5.42 4.22 4.40
C TRP A 135 5.05 5.04 5.61
N THR A 136 6.02 5.78 6.13
CA THR A 136 5.97 6.48 7.41
C THR A 136 6.49 7.90 7.27
N ASN A 137 6.25 8.72 8.29
CA ASN A 137 6.86 10.04 8.47
C ASN A 137 7.64 10.12 9.79
N GLU A 138 8.17 9.00 10.27
CA GLU A 138 8.95 8.92 11.52
C GLU A 138 10.16 9.87 11.56
N HIS A 139 10.72 10.23 10.40
CA HIS A 139 11.85 11.17 10.32
C HIS A 139 11.44 12.64 10.50
N ASP A 140 10.14 12.94 10.49
CA ASP A 140 9.64 14.28 10.73
C ASP A 140 9.65 14.61 12.24
N GLN A 141 10.31 15.73 12.59
CA GLN A 141 10.38 16.22 13.97
C GLN A 141 9.05 16.82 14.45
N ALA A 142 8.16 17.18 13.53
CA ALA A 142 6.84 17.73 13.79
C ALA A 142 5.76 16.99 12.96
N PRO A 143 5.56 15.68 13.19
CA PRO A 143 4.87 14.76 12.27
C PRO A 143 3.35 14.98 12.13
N GLY A 144 2.79 16.00 12.76
CA GLY A 144 1.38 16.35 12.67
C GLY A 144 1.13 17.30 11.50
N PHE A 145 0.14 16.97 10.68
CA PHE A 145 -0.13 17.69 9.44
C PHE A 145 -0.32 19.20 9.67
N SER A 146 0.51 20.02 9.00
CA SER A 146 0.41 21.48 9.04
C SER A 146 0.50 22.10 7.63
N SER A 147 1.67 22.62 7.24
CA SER A 147 1.89 23.32 5.96
C SER A 147 2.69 22.50 4.96
N GLU A 148 2.55 21.18 4.99
CA GLU A 148 3.34 20.24 4.18
C GLU A 148 2.47 19.43 3.21
N PHE A 149 3.10 18.51 2.49
CA PHE A 149 2.38 17.51 1.71
C PHE A 149 2.09 16.28 2.56
N SER A 150 0.93 15.66 2.37
CA SER A 150 0.59 14.41 3.05
C SER A 150 1.05 13.16 2.28
N PHE A 151 0.67 11.96 2.74
CA PHE A 151 1.05 10.68 2.16
C PHE A 151 0.67 10.61 0.68
N GLY A 152 1.65 10.84 -0.20
CA GLY A 152 1.37 10.98 -1.62
C GLY A 152 2.53 10.73 -2.58
N GLY A 153 2.17 10.64 -3.87
CA GLY A 153 3.14 10.50 -4.97
C GLY A 153 3.81 9.14 -5.05
N LEU A 154 3.16 8.06 -4.58
CA LEU A 154 3.71 6.71 -4.61
C LEU A 154 3.07 5.87 -5.73
N SER A 155 3.91 5.32 -6.61
CA SER A 155 3.49 4.36 -7.65
C SER A 155 4.11 2.99 -7.41
N VAL A 156 3.27 1.98 -7.23
CA VAL A 156 3.64 0.57 -7.04
C VAL A 156 3.05 -0.23 -8.20
N THR A 157 3.88 -0.57 -9.19
CA THR A 157 3.38 -1.11 -10.46
C THR A 157 4.11 -2.36 -10.96
N GLY A 158 3.36 -3.37 -11.39
CA GLY A 158 3.96 -4.53 -12.07
C GLY A 158 4.91 -5.37 -11.19
N ASN A 159 4.79 -5.31 -9.87
CA ASN A 159 5.64 -6.08 -8.96
C ASN A 159 5.06 -7.47 -8.67
N ILE A 160 5.93 -8.39 -8.27
CA ILE A 160 5.58 -9.70 -7.72
C ILE A 160 5.72 -9.61 -6.20
N PHE A 161 4.63 -9.87 -5.49
CA PHE A 161 4.57 -9.95 -4.04
C PHE A 161 4.30 -11.39 -3.61
N THR A 162 5.28 -11.99 -2.96
CA THR A 162 5.19 -13.33 -2.38
C THR A 162 5.21 -13.22 -0.86
N ALA A 163 4.39 -14.03 -0.22
CA ALA A 163 4.46 -14.30 1.21
C ALA A 163 4.34 -15.81 1.42
N ASN A 164 5.14 -16.37 2.32
CA ASN A 164 5.11 -17.77 2.70
C ASN A 164 5.12 -17.90 4.23
N ASP A 165 4.21 -18.73 4.76
CA ASP A 165 4.10 -19.02 6.20
C ASP A 165 4.05 -17.74 7.05
N VAL A 166 3.30 -16.73 6.60
CA VAL A 166 3.10 -15.46 7.32
C VAL A 166 1.82 -15.49 8.12
N ALA A 167 1.78 -14.75 9.23
CA ALA A 167 0.56 -14.60 10.01
C ALA A 167 -0.57 -13.94 9.18
N PRO A 168 -1.87 -14.26 9.41
CA PRO A 168 -2.99 -13.71 8.63
C PRO A 168 -3.12 -12.18 8.64
N GLN A 169 -2.56 -11.51 9.65
CA GLN A 169 -2.50 -10.04 9.77
C GLN A 169 -1.38 -9.38 8.95
N PHE A 170 -0.49 -10.16 8.31
CA PHE A 170 0.53 -9.62 7.42
C PHE A 170 -0.09 -8.82 6.27
N ARG A 171 0.53 -7.70 5.91
CA ARG A 171 0.13 -6.84 4.79
C ARG A 171 1.40 -6.43 4.05
N TRP A 172 1.36 -6.41 2.72
CA TRP A 172 2.50 -5.98 1.91
C TRP A 172 2.68 -4.46 1.86
N ILE A 173 1.61 -3.69 2.08
CA ILE A 173 1.65 -2.23 2.08
C ILE A 173 1.15 -1.73 3.43
N VAL A 174 2.02 -1.06 4.18
CA VAL A 174 1.72 -0.55 5.53
C VAL A 174 1.99 0.94 5.56
N ILE A 175 0.95 1.74 5.79
CA ILE A 175 1.10 3.17 6.06
C ILE A 175 1.13 3.35 7.57
N LYS A 176 2.15 4.01 8.10
CA LYS A 176 2.32 4.22 9.55
C LYS A 176 2.53 5.71 9.84
N PRO A 177 1.47 6.48 10.07
CA PRO A 177 1.58 7.88 10.43
C PRO A 177 2.12 8.07 11.85
N TYR A 178 3.05 9.01 12.02
CA TYR A 178 3.59 9.42 13.32
C TYR A 178 2.93 10.69 13.87
N GLY A 179 1.99 11.29 13.12
CA GLY A 179 1.15 12.38 13.60
C GLY A 179 -0.18 12.49 12.85
N PRO A 180 -1.15 13.21 13.42
CA PRO A 180 -2.53 13.24 12.93
C PRO A 180 -2.72 14.18 11.73
N GLY A 181 -3.91 14.09 11.11
CA GLY A 181 -4.37 15.03 10.07
C GLY A 181 -3.87 14.73 8.66
N HIS A 182 -2.97 13.76 8.50
CA HIS A 182 -2.51 13.30 7.20
C HIS A 182 -3.56 12.45 6.48
N PHE A 183 -3.50 12.38 5.15
CA PHE A 183 -4.43 11.71 4.26
C PHE A 183 -3.71 11.19 3.01
N LEU A 184 -4.40 10.39 2.18
CA LEU A 184 -3.82 9.85 0.94
C LEU A 184 -3.95 10.83 -0.23
N HIS A 185 -2.90 10.96 -1.03
CA HIS A 185 -2.89 11.82 -2.21
C HIS A 185 -2.04 11.25 -3.36
N GLY A 186 -2.66 10.70 -4.40
CA GLY A 186 -1.91 10.29 -5.59
C GLY A 186 -1.11 9.00 -5.36
N ILE A 187 -1.76 7.97 -4.79
CA ILE A 187 -1.20 6.63 -4.69
C ILE A 187 -1.77 5.76 -5.82
N ASN A 188 -0.89 5.01 -6.49
CA ASN A 188 -1.25 4.12 -7.59
C ASN A 188 -0.66 2.72 -7.37
N VAL A 189 -1.50 1.75 -7.03
CA VAL A 189 -1.12 0.34 -6.85
C VAL A 189 -1.77 -0.48 -7.97
N THR A 190 -1.03 -0.76 -9.04
CA THR A 190 -1.60 -1.34 -10.26
C THR A 190 -0.77 -2.41 -10.93
N GLY A 191 -1.42 -3.42 -11.52
CA GLY A 191 -0.71 -4.44 -12.29
C GLY A 191 0.16 -5.38 -11.46
N ASN A 192 0.03 -5.40 -10.13
CA ASN A 192 0.84 -6.25 -9.26
C ASN A 192 0.23 -7.65 -9.12
N THR A 193 1.06 -8.64 -8.84
CA THR A 193 0.62 -10.00 -8.49
C THR A 193 0.94 -10.26 -7.03
N PHE A 194 -0.09 -10.55 -6.23
CA PHE A 194 0.00 -10.92 -4.82
C PHE A 194 -0.25 -12.41 -4.65
N LYS A 195 0.63 -13.08 -3.91
CA LYS A 195 0.52 -14.51 -3.63
C LYS A 195 0.98 -14.84 -2.21
N SER A 196 0.05 -15.31 -1.39
CA SER A 196 0.35 -16.02 -0.14
C SER A 196 0.48 -17.52 -0.39
N ILE A 197 1.40 -18.17 0.29
CA ILE A 197 1.73 -19.59 0.22
C ILE A 197 1.74 -20.14 1.65
N ASN A 198 1.29 -21.39 1.83
CA ASN A 198 1.16 -22.07 3.13
C ASN A 198 0.33 -21.27 4.16
N GLY A 199 -0.69 -20.57 3.67
CA GLY A 199 -1.56 -19.73 4.48
C GLY A 199 -2.23 -18.68 3.59
N SER A 200 -3.25 -18.01 4.14
CA SER A 200 -3.85 -16.84 3.53
C SER A 200 -3.65 -15.62 4.42
N ILE A 201 -3.74 -14.44 3.82
CA ILE A 201 -3.78 -13.17 4.54
C ILE A 201 -5.10 -12.47 4.28
N GLY A 202 -5.55 -11.67 5.25
CA GLY A 202 -6.83 -10.97 5.11
C GLY A 202 -6.88 -10.00 3.93
N ARG A 203 -5.86 -9.13 3.78
CA ARG A 203 -5.81 -8.06 2.76
C ARG A 203 -4.36 -7.78 2.37
N ILE A 204 -4.13 -6.93 1.36
CA ILE A 204 -2.77 -6.54 0.96
C ILE A 204 -2.23 -5.30 1.67
N GLU A 205 -3.11 -4.50 2.28
CA GLU A 205 -2.75 -3.22 2.87
C GLU A 205 -3.36 -3.01 4.26
N LYS A 206 -2.76 -2.09 5.02
CA LYS A 206 -3.36 -1.49 6.22
C LYS A 206 -2.81 -0.09 6.47
N VAL A 207 -3.53 0.65 7.29
CA VAL A 207 -2.96 1.75 8.09
C VAL A 207 -2.62 1.18 9.46
N ASP A 208 -1.38 1.35 9.90
CA ASP A 208 -0.96 1.05 11.26
C ASP A 208 -1.27 2.26 12.14
N THR A 209 -2.37 2.15 12.90
CA THR A 209 -2.90 3.21 13.75
C THR A 209 -2.31 3.19 15.17
N SER A 210 -1.18 2.52 15.38
CA SER A 210 -0.56 2.43 16.71
C SER A 210 -0.07 3.79 17.25
N ILE A 211 0.12 4.78 16.38
CA ILE A 211 0.54 6.15 16.73
C ILE A 211 -0.49 7.18 16.27
N ALA A 212 -0.80 7.22 14.98
CA ALA A 212 -1.84 8.08 14.41
C ALA A 212 -2.53 7.40 13.23
N ASP A 213 -3.74 7.86 12.89
CA ASP A 213 -4.51 7.41 11.73
C ASP A 213 -4.51 8.46 10.62
N ILE A 214 -5.00 8.09 9.43
CA ILE A 214 -5.23 8.99 8.31
C ILE A 214 -6.66 9.56 8.28
N ASP A 215 -6.79 10.79 7.81
CA ASP A 215 -8.06 11.40 7.45
C ASP A 215 -8.54 10.90 6.08
N ARG A 216 -9.39 9.88 6.13
CA ARG A 216 -10.07 9.33 4.95
C ARG A 216 -10.95 10.36 4.27
N GLY A 217 -11.50 11.32 5.01
CA GLY A 217 -12.32 12.41 4.51
C GLY A 217 -11.59 13.39 3.60
N LEU A 218 -10.26 13.34 3.52
CA LEU A 218 -9.43 14.17 2.63
C LEU A 218 -8.75 13.40 1.49
N SER A 219 -8.85 12.07 1.47
CA SER A 219 -8.13 11.19 0.52
C SER A 219 -8.48 11.42 -0.96
N ARG A 220 -7.49 11.66 -1.82
CA ARG A 220 -7.71 12.03 -3.23
C ARG A 220 -6.76 11.30 -4.18
N MET A 221 -7.20 11.02 -5.40
CA MET A 221 -6.40 10.34 -6.43
C MET A 221 -5.78 9.01 -5.93
N VAL A 222 -6.61 8.13 -5.39
CA VAL A 222 -6.22 6.79 -4.91
C VAL A 222 -6.61 5.76 -5.96
N THR A 223 -5.69 4.90 -6.40
CA THR A 223 -6.00 3.87 -7.41
C THR A 223 -5.45 2.51 -6.98
N PHE A 224 -6.35 1.52 -6.94
CA PHE A 224 -6.04 0.11 -6.74
C PHE A 224 -6.75 -0.68 -7.85
N ALA A 225 -6.02 -1.04 -8.90
CA ALA A 225 -6.63 -1.61 -10.10
C ALA A 225 -5.72 -2.63 -10.80
N SER A 226 -6.32 -3.58 -11.51
CA SER A 226 -5.59 -4.59 -12.30
C SER A 226 -4.56 -5.39 -11.49
N ASN A 227 -4.79 -5.59 -10.19
CA ASN A 227 -3.96 -6.45 -9.37
C ASN A 227 -4.53 -7.88 -9.35
N THR A 228 -3.65 -8.88 -9.24
CA THR A 228 -4.03 -10.29 -9.10
C THR A 228 -3.82 -10.72 -7.66
N PHE A 229 -4.80 -11.43 -7.07
CA PHE A 229 -4.77 -11.87 -5.68
C PHE A 229 -4.85 -13.40 -5.59
N ASN A 230 -3.90 -14.03 -4.89
CA ASN A 230 -3.88 -15.47 -4.63
C ASN A 230 -3.57 -15.70 -3.15
N GLY A 231 -4.44 -16.42 -2.42
CA GLY A 231 -4.30 -16.56 -0.97
C GLY A 231 -4.47 -15.23 -0.22
N VAL A 232 -5.30 -14.33 -0.75
CA VAL A 232 -5.73 -13.09 -0.09
C VAL A 232 -7.24 -13.14 0.04
N ASP A 233 -7.75 -13.09 1.26
CA ASP A 233 -9.16 -13.36 1.55
C ASP A 233 -10.08 -12.22 1.06
N GLN A 234 -9.64 -10.97 1.21
CA GLN A 234 -10.38 -9.78 0.79
C GLN A 234 -9.55 -8.95 -0.19
N SER A 235 -10.08 -8.83 -1.42
CA SER A 235 -9.46 -8.01 -2.47
C SER A 235 -9.59 -6.52 -2.16
N THR A 236 -8.58 -5.75 -2.58
CA THR A 236 -8.55 -4.29 -2.42
C THR A 236 -8.63 -3.61 -3.78
N ILE A 237 -9.70 -2.85 -4.02
CA ILE A 237 -10.05 -2.30 -5.33
C ILE A 237 -10.55 -0.86 -5.17
N ASN A 238 -10.07 0.06 -6.02
CA ASN A 238 -10.54 1.44 -6.08
C ASN A 238 -10.27 2.04 -7.47
N PRO A 239 -11.31 2.41 -8.26
CA PRO A 239 -12.74 2.32 -7.97
C PRO A 239 -13.21 0.86 -7.94
N VAL A 240 -14.13 0.51 -7.03
CA VAL A 240 -14.77 -0.81 -7.01
C VAL A 240 -16.15 -0.74 -7.66
N THR A 241 -16.51 -1.77 -8.42
CA THR A 241 -17.87 -1.96 -8.93
C THR A 241 -18.43 -3.27 -8.40
N LEU A 242 -19.60 -3.23 -7.77
CA LEU A 242 -20.24 -4.36 -7.11
C LEU A 242 -21.72 -4.45 -7.47
N GLU A 243 -22.23 -5.67 -7.53
CA GLU A 243 -23.67 -5.95 -7.59
C GLU A 243 -24.27 -5.91 -6.19
N PHE A 244 -25.41 -5.26 -6.05
CA PHE A 244 -26.24 -5.31 -4.86
C PHE A 244 -27.65 -5.74 -5.21
N ASP A 245 -28.17 -6.75 -4.49
CA ASP A 245 -29.54 -7.23 -4.62
C ASP A 245 -30.38 -6.79 -3.42
N GLN A 246 -31.46 -6.08 -3.71
CA GLN A 246 -32.48 -5.73 -2.74
C GLN A 246 -33.69 -6.64 -2.96
N PRO A 247 -33.88 -7.71 -2.17
CA PRO A 247 -34.96 -8.68 -2.38
C PRO A 247 -36.33 -8.14 -1.93
N ASP A 248 -36.36 -7.31 -0.90
CA ASP A 248 -37.59 -6.79 -0.30
C ASP A 248 -37.87 -5.35 -0.75
N ASN A 249 -39.15 -5.01 -0.91
CA ASN A 249 -39.54 -3.66 -1.32
C ASN A 249 -39.20 -2.64 -0.23
N ALA A 250 -38.28 -1.73 -0.52
CA ALA A 250 -37.89 -0.64 0.37
C ALA A 250 -37.71 0.66 -0.44
N SER A 251 -38.03 1.80 0.17
CA SER A 251 -37.73 3.12 -0.42
C SER A 251 -36.29 3.55 -0.19
N THR A 252 -35.58 2.86 0.70
CA THR A 252 -34.20 3.17 1.10
C THR A 252 -33.39 1.89 1.05
N TRP A 253 -32.37 1.85 0.20
CA TRP A 253 -31.46 0.72 0.08
C TRP A 253 -30.10 1.12 0.63
N THR A 254 -29.54 0.32 1.53
CA THR A 254 -28.21 0.54 2.09
C THR A 254 -27.24 -0.44 1.43
N LEU A 255 -26.26 0.10 0.71
CA LEU A 255 -25.26 -0.67 -0.02
C LEU A 255 -23.92 -0.56 0.70
N ASP A 256 -23.27 -1.70 0.94
CA ASP A 256 -22.02 -1.78 1.71
C ASP A 256 -20.85 -2.28 0.84
N PRO A 257 -20.06 -1.38 0.26
CA PRO A 257 -18.84 -1.70 -0.48
C PRO A 257 -17.57 -1.72 0.39
N SER A 258 -17.68 -1.50 1.70
CA SER A 258 -16.58 -1.12 2.60
C SER A 258 -15.38 -2.08 2.55
N GLU A 259 -15.65 -3.39 2.51
CA GLU A 259 -14.61 -4.43 2.50
C GLU A 259 -13.68 -4.35 1.28
N TRP A 260 -14.09 -3.71 0.19
CA TRP A 260 -13.28 -3.60 -1.03
C TRP A 260 -12.40 -2.36 -1.08
N LEU A 261 -12.80 -1.30 -0.37
CA LEU A 261 -12.12 -0.01 -0.43
C LEU A 261 -10.78 -0.06 0.32
N PRO A 262 -9.68 0.47 -0.24
CA PRO A 262 -8.37 0.41 0.39
C PRO A 262 -8.34 1.22 1.69
N PHE A 263 -7.53 0.78 2.64
CA PHE A 263 -7.21 1.45 3.90
C PHE A 263 -8.44 1.67 4.78
N SER A 264 -9.41 0.74 4.73
CA SER A 264 -10.74 0.89 5.35
C SER A 264 -11.42 2.19 4.92
N GLY A 265 -11.35 2.50 3.63
CA GLY A 265 -11.74 3.77 3.05
C GLY A 265 -13.23 4.07 3.14
N TRP A 266 -13.57 5.36 3.17
CA TRP A 266 -14.95 5.86 3.15
C TRP A 266 -15.52 5.89 1.75
N THR A 267 -16.84 5.87 1.54
CA THR A 267 -17.48 5.92 0.21
C THR A 267 -17.51 7.34 -0.38
N ARG A 268 -16.35 8.01 -0.52
CA ARG A 268 -16.26 9.43 -0.86
C ARG A 268 -16.90 9.86 -2.17
N THR A 269 -16.91 9.00 -3.20
CA THR A 269 -17.45 9.37 -4.52
C THR A 269 -18.13 8.17 -5.16
N VAL A 270 -19.44 8.27 -5.38
CA VAL A 270 -20.17 7.32 -6.22
C VAL A 270 -20.00 7.74 -7.67
N VAL A 271 -19.46 6.83 -8.47
CA VAL A 271 -19.18 7.04 -9.90
C VAL A 271 -20.41 6.69 -10.73
N SER A 272 -21.11 5.60 -10.39
CA SER A 272 -22.31 5.18 -11.11
C SER A 272 -23.22 4.30 -10.25
N VAL A 273 -24.51 4.38 -10.54
CA VAL A 273 -25.52 3.40 -10.12
C VAL A 273 -26.29 3.00 -11.38
N ALA A 274 -26.28 1.73 -11.72
CA ALA A 274 -26.96 1.20 -12.89
C ALA A 274 -27.87 0.03 -12.49
N PRO A 275 -29.19 0.10 -12.74
CA PRO A 275 -30.07 -1.05 -12.53
C PRO A 275 -29.62 -2.26 -13.36
N GLU A 276 -29.67 -3.43 -12.75
CA GLU A 276 -29.51 -4.70 -13.44
C GLU A 276 -30.89 -5.37 -13.57
N GLY A 277 -31.43 -5.32 -14.78
CA GLY A 277 -32.82 -5.70 -15.04
C GLY A 277 -33.83 -4.62 -14.61
N THR A 278 -35.07 -5.04 -14.37
CA THR A 278 -36.17 -4.12 -14.03
C THR A 278 -36.36 -4.03 -12.53
N ILE A 279 -36.26 -2.82 -11.98
CA ILE A 279 -36.66 -2.52 -10.60
C ILE A 279 -38.19 -2.57 -10.52
N ARG A 280 -38.74 -3.18 -9.46
CA ARG A 280 -40.17 -3.42 -9.34
C ARG A 280 -40.74 -3.03 -7.98
N THR A 281 -41.99 -2.60 -7.97
CA THR A 281 -42.78 -2.39 -6.74
C THR A 281 -43.40 -3.69 -6.22
N SER A 282 -44.07 -3.64 -5.07
CA SER A 282 -44.83 -4.77 -4.51
C SER A 282 -45.87 -5.33 -5.50
N GLY A 283 -46.55 -4.47 -6.25
CA GLY A 283 -47.50 -4.84 -7.31
C GLY A 283 -46.85 -5.32 -8.61
N SER A 284 -45.53 -5.49 -8.65
CA SER A 284 -44.73 -5.87 -9.83
C SER A 284 -44.76 -4.87 -10.99
N ALA A 285 -45.21 -3.64 -10.75
CA ALA A 285 -45.05 -2.54 -11.70
C ALA A 285 -43.57 -2.17 -11.82
N ALA A 286 -43.14 -1.84 -13.03
CA ALA A 286 -41.78 -1.39 -13.30
C ALA A 286 -41.55 0.02 -12.74
N VAL A 287 -40.34 0.24 -12.22
CA VAL A 287 -39.85 1.49 -11.63
C VAL A 287 -38.71 2.00 -12.52
N TYR A 288 -38.82 3.24 -13.00
CA TYR A 288 -37.90 3.84 -13.98
C TYR A 288 -37.29 5.17 -13.50
N ASP A 289 -37.57 5.60 -12.27
CA ASP A 289 -36.94 6.77 -11.67
C ASP A 289 -35.47 6.47 -11.33
N MET A 290 -34.66 7.52 -11.32
CA MET A 290 -33.29 7.45 -10.81
C MET A 290 -33.33 7.65 -9.29
N PRO A 291 -32.70 6.78 -8.48
CA PRO A 291 -32.67 6.99 -7.04
C PRO A 291 -31.80 8.19 -6.69
N SER A 292 -32.10 8.85 -5.56
CA SER A 292 -31.12 9.71 -4.92
C SER A 292 -29.94 8.85 -4.44
N VAL A 293 -28.74 9.41 -4.49
CA VAL A 293 -27.52 8.71 -4.08
C VAL A 293 -26.86 9.50 -2.96
N THR A 294 -26.68 8.87 -1.81
CA THR A 294 -26.04 9.49 -0.64
C THR A 294 -24.78 8.69 -0.27
N PRO A 295 -23.58 9.13 -0.68
CA PRO A 295 -22.32 8.57 -0.19
C PRO A 295 -22.10 8.87 1.30
N LEU A 296 -21.05 8.31 1.90
CA LEU A 296 -20.65 8.56 3.29
C LEU A 296 -21.77 8.26 4.29
N SER A 297 -22.60 7.25 3.98
CA SER A 297 -23.66 6.78 4.87
C SER A 297 -23.10 5.78 5.90
N GLY A 298 -23.91 5.47 6.93
CA GLY A 298 -23.54 4.56 8.00
C GLY A 298 -22.61 5.20 9.04
N GLY A 299 -22.42 4.51 10.18
CA GLY A 299 -21.55 5.01 11.26
C GLY A 299 -20.07 5.08 10.89
N GLY A 300 -19.64 4.31 9.88
CA GLY A 300 -18.27 4.26 9.36
C GLY A 300 -18.02 5.17 8.14
N ALA A 301 -19.03 5.88 7.64
CA ALA A 301 -18.98 6.64 6.38
C ALA A 301 -18.57 5.79 5.16
N ASP A 302 -18.84 4.49 5.21
CA ASP A 302 -18.37 3.45 4.31
C ASP A 302 -19.52 2.76 3.55
N GLN A 303 -20.74 3.26 3.70
CA GLN A 303 -21.93 2.79 3.00
C GLN A 303 -22.47 3.84 2.02
N VAL A 304 -23.29 3.41 1.07
CA VAL A 304 -24.03 4.27 0.14
C VAL A 304 -25.52 4.01 0.33
N THR A 305 -26.31 5.07 0.51
CA THR A 305 -27.76 4.97 0.57
C THR A 305 -28.38 5.37 -0.77
N LEU A 306 -29.26 4.51 -1.31
CA LEU A 306 -30.12 4.83 -2.45
C LEU A 306 -31.54 5.15 -1.98
N GLY A 307 -32.10 6.29 -2.40
CA GLY A 307 -33.47 6.69 -2.10
C GLY A 307 -34.38 6.63 -3.32
N TRP A 308 -35.38 5.74 -3.27
CA TRP A 308 -36.37 5.54 -4.34
C TRP A 308 -37.69 6.25 -4.02
N SER A 309 -38.42 6.69 -5.05
CA SER A 309 -39.71 7.39 -4.87
C SER A 309 -40.81 6.51 -4.28
N VAL A 310 -40.71 5.20 -4.43
CA VAL A 310 -41.64 4.19 -3.91
C VAL A 310 -40.87 2.98 -3.37
N PRO A 311 -41.47 2.21 -2.43
CA PRO A 311 -40.90 0.93 -2.03
C PRO A 311 -40.69 0.02 -3.23
N SER A 312 -39.43 -0.34 -3.48
CA SER A 312 -39.02 -1.09 -4.65
C SER A 312 -37.95 -2.12 -4.32
N ARG A 313 -37.79 -3.12 -5.20
CA ARG A 313 -36.82 -4.22 -5.11
C ARG A 313 -36.15 -4.47 -6.45
N GLY A 314 -34.99 -5.10 -6.44
CA GLY A 314 -34.23 -5.46 -7.63
C GLY A 314 -32.73 -5.33 -7.41
N LYS A 315 -31.98 -5.29 -8.51
CA LYS A 315 -30.52 -5.28 -8.48
C LYS A 315 -29.94 -4.00 -9.06
N VAL A 316 -28.81 -3.57 -8.52
CA VAL A 316 -28.02 -2.46 -9.05
C VAL A 316 -26.55 -2.81 -9.07
N GLN A 317 -25.84 -2.34 -10.10
CA GLN A 317 -24.40 -2.24 -10.13
C GLN A 317 -23.99 -0.87 -9.59
N LEU A 318 -23.26 -0.84 -8.49
CA LEU A 318 -22.72 0.37 -7.86
C LEU A 318 -21.23 0.45 -8.15
N SER A 319 -20.77 1.57 -8.71
CA SER A 319 -19.35 1.91 -8.80
C SER A 319 -19.02 3.05 -7.83
N VAL A 320 -18.04 2.85 -6.96
CA VAL A 320 -17.73 3.75 -5.85
C VAL A 320 -16.23 3.84 -5.60
N ARG A 321 -15.81 5.00 -5.08
CA ARG A 321 -14.43 5.36 -4.79
C ARG A 321 -14.25 5.79 -3.35
N MET A 322 -13.06 5.47 -2.82
CA MET A 322 -12.65 5.94 -1.51
C MET A 322 -12.07 7.35 -1.47
N ASP A 323 -11.93 7.95 -2.64
CA ASP A 323 -11.21 9.19 -2.87
C ASP A 323 -12.01 10.15 -3.74
N LYS A 324 -11.63 11.43 -3.72
CA LYS A 324 -12.01 12.38 -4.78
C LYS A 324 -10.98 12.28 -5.93
N PRO A 325 -11.39 11.92 -7.16
CA PRO A 325 -10.44 11.71 -8.26
C PRO A 325 -9.92 12.99 -8.93
N TYR A 326 -10.61 14.14 -8.80
CA TYR A 326 -10.26 15.43 -9.42
C TYR A 326 -10.54 16.60 -8.47
#